data_AF-A0A953B674-F1
#
_entry.id   AF-A0A953B674-F1
#
_cell.length_a   1.000
_cell.length_b   1.000
_cell.length_c   1.000
_cell.angle_alpha   90.00
_cell.angle_beta   90.00
_cell.angle_gamma   90.00
#
_symmetry.space_group_name_H-M   'P 1'
#
loop_
_entity.id
_entity.type
_entity.pdbx_description
1 polymer ?
#
loop_
_entity_poly.entity_id
_entity_poly.type
_entity_poly.pdbx_seq_one_letter_code
_entity_poly.pdbx_strand_id
1 'polypeptide(L)'
;MAIKTASHITISVLLLTLVGCNTMEQTSKSTITDKSLYERLGGKPAITAVVEDFVGRVAADDRINGKFANTDIPRLKMLLVEQICQASGGPCTYTGRSMKATHAGMGVSNADFTALVGDLVATLNKFNVPEREKNELLGALGPMQKDIVEKPQMSMY
;
A
#
# COMPACT_ATOMS: atom_id res chain seq x y z
N MET A 1 31.11 14.02 73.71
CA MET A 1 30.25 13.74 72.54
C MET A 1 28.80 13.92 72.97
N ALA A 2 28.01 14.67 72.19
CA ALA A 2 26.87 15.43 72.67
C ALA A 2 25.56 14.65 72.93
N ILE A 3 24.91 15.04 74.03
CA ILE A 3 23.48 15.18 74.37
C ILE A 3 22.60 15.46 73.10
N LYS A 4 21.33 15.04 72.91
CA LYS A 4 20.12 15.24 73.74
C LYS A 4 18.86 14.61 73.09
N THR A 5 17.76 14.66 73.84
CA THR A 5 16.50 13.90 73.88
C THR A 5 15.37 14.24 72.88
N ALA A 6 14.37 13.34 72.87
CA ALA A 6 13.06 13.29 72.21
C ALA A 6 12.14 14.55 72.25
N SER A 7 11.18 14.64 71.30
CA SER A 7 9.71 14.65 71.52
C SER A 7 8.92 15.35 70.38
N HIS A 8 7.71 14.85 70.12
CA HIS A 8 6.77 15.20 69.06
C HIS A 8 6.17 16.62 69.17
N ILE A 9 5.89 17.26 68.03
CA ILE A 9 4.93 18.37 67.91
C ILE A 9 4.03 18.13 66.69
N THR A 10 2.75 17.91 66.97
CA THR A 10 1.62 17.95 66.02
C THR A 10 1.28 19.41 65.69
N ILE A 11 1.14 19.76 64.41
CA ILE A 11 0.41 20.97 64.01
C ILE A 11 -0.49 20.63 62.81
N SER A 12 -1.79 20.58 63.10
CA SER A 12 -2.87 20.64 62.13
C SER A 12 -3.07 22.10 61.75
N VAL A 13 -3.04 22.45 60.45
CA VAL A 13 -3.52 23.74 59.92
C VAL A 13 -4.49 23.49 58.79
N LEU A 14 -5.49 24.36 58.80
CA LEU A 14 -6.83 24.29 58.26
C LEU A 14 -6.98 25.26 57.07
N LEU A 15 -7.87 24.92 56.14
CA LEU A 15 -8.67 25.77 55.23
C LEU A 15 -8.15 26.25 53.85
N LEU A 16 -8.83 25.74 52.82
CA LEU A 16 -9.36 26.33 51.57
C LEU A 16 -8.62 27.50 50.86
N THR A 17 -8.22 27.27 49.60
CA THR A 17 -8.61 28.12 48.45
C THR A 17 -8.70 27.32 47.15
N LEU A 18 -9.85 27.44 46.47
CA LEU A 18 -10.09 26.99 45.10
C LEU A 18 -9.20 27.75 44.10
N VAL A 19 -8.40 27.03 43.31
CA VAL A 19 -7.99 27.48 41.97
C VAL A 19 -8.14 26.30 41.04
N GLY A 20 -9.15 26.36 40.17
CA GLY A 20 -9.33 25.40 39.10
C GLY A 20 -8.19 25.51 38.10
N CYS A 21 -7.32 24.52 38.04
CA CYS A 21 -6.57 24.25 36.83
C CYS A 21 -7.51 23.51 35.88
N ASN A 22 -8.18 24.26 35.01
CA ASN A 22 -8.69 23.70 33.76
C ASN A 22 -7.47 23.16 33.00
N THR A 23 -7.28 21.85 33.04
CA THR A 23 -6.38 21.17 32.11
C THR A 23 -6.96 21.35 30.72
N MET A 24 -6.48 22.37 30.00
CA MET A 24 -6.61 22.39 28.55
C MET A 24 -5.73 21.26 28.03
N GLU A 25 -6.33 20.09 27.84
CA GLU A 25 -5.86 19.13 26.85
C GLU A 25 -5.95 19.82 25.50
N GLN A 26 -4.86 20.51 25.12
CA GLN A 26 -4.60 20.80 23.73
C GLN A 26 -4.30 19.45 23.08
N THR A 27 -5.37 18.74 22.71
CA THR A 27 -5.30 17.78 21.61
C THR A 27 -4.89 18.59 20.39
N SER A 28 -3.58 18.69 20.18
CA SER A 28 -3.01 19.12 18.92
C SER A 28 -3.59 18.18 17.88
N LYS A 29 -4.65 18.64 17.21
CA LYS A 29 -5.19 18.02 16.01
C LYS A 29 -4.10 18.25 14.96
N SER A 30 -3.08 17.40 15.00
CA SER A 30 -2.15 17.25 13.91
C SER A 30 -3.00 17.00 12.69
N THR A 31 -3.04 17.96 11.77
CA THR A 31 -3.49 17.71 10.41
C THR A 31 -2.49 16.75 9.82
N ILE A 32 -2.66 15.45 10.12
CA ILE A 32 -2.00 14.37 9.42
C ILE A 32 -2.51 14.50 7.98
N THR A 33 -1.72 15.10 7.10
CA THR A 33 -1.82 14.74 5.68
C THR A 33 -1.56 13.24 5.64
N ASP A 34 -2.62 12.46 5.44
CA ASP A 34 -2.54 11.01 5.40
C ASP A 34 -1.48 10.66 4.35
N LYS A 35 -0.46 9.90 4.75
CA LYS A 35 0.65 9.51 3.86
C LYS A 35 0.07 8.92 2.58
N SER A 36 0.70 9.21 1.44
CA SER A 36 0.33 8.60 0.17
C SER A 36 0.35 7.07 0.28
N LEU A 37 -0.42 6.38 -0.57
CA LEU A 37 -0.35 4.93 -0.65
C LEU A 37 1.08 4.46 -0.95
N TYR A 38 1.80 5.17 -1.83
CA TYR A 38 3.21 4.93 -2.13
C TYR A 38 4.08 4.91 -0.87
N GLU A 39 3.95 5.91 0.01
CA GLU A 39 4.71 5.97 1.26
C GLU A 39 4.32 4.85 2.22
N ARG A 40 3.03 4.52 2.31
CA ARG A 40 2.51 3.43 3.15
C ARG A 40 2.95 2.05 2.65
N LEU A 41 3.11 1.88 1.35
CA LEU A 41 3.67 0.68 0.72
C LEU A 41 5.19 0.53 0.92
N GLY A 42 5.87 1.53 1.49
CA GLY A 42 7.33 1.51 1.68
C GLY A 42 8.13 2.08 0.50
N GLY A 43 7.46 2.80 -0.40
CA GLY A 43 8.07 3.49 -1.53
C GLY A 43 8.67 2.56 -2.59
N LYS A 44 9.49 3.13 -3.48
CA LYS A 44 10.05 2.44 -4.64
C LYS A 44 10.79 1.15 -4.31
N PRO A 45 11.64 1.05 -3.26
CA PRO A 45 12.33 -0.19 -2.92
C PRO A 45 11.38 -1.36 -2.63
N ALA A 46 10.32 -1.12 -1.85
CA ALA A 46 9.32 -2.13 -1.53
C ALA A 46 8.50 -2.52 -2.77
N ILE A 47 8.09 -1.53 -3.58
CA ILE A 47 7.40 -1.78 -4.85
C ILE A 47 8.27 -2.62 -5.80
N THR A 48 9.57 -2.34 -5.90
CA THR A 48 10.50 -3.13 -6.72
C THR A 48 10.58 -4.58 -6.25
N ALA A 49 10.66 -4.82 -4.93
CA ALA A 49 10.67 -6.19 -4.40
C ALA A 49 9.36 -6.94 -4.68
N VAL A 50 8.21 -6.26 -4.55
CA VAL A 50 6.90 -6.81 -4.92
C VAL A 50 6.86 -7.15 -6.41
N VAL A 51 7.31 -6.25 -7.29
CA VAL A 51 7.30 -6.50 -8.75
C VAL A 51 8.23 -7.67 -9.13
N GLU A 52 9.37 -7.81 -8.46
CA GLU A 52 10.29 -8.94 -8.68
C GLU A 52 9.61 -10.29 -8.40
N ASP A 53 8.98 -10.43 -7.23
CA ASP A 53 8.26 -11.66 -6.86
C ASP A 53 7.02 -11.88 -7.73
N PHE A 54 6.28 -10.80 -8.03
CA PHE A 54 5.09 -10.86 -8.86
C PHE A 54 5.39 -11.39 -10.26
N VAL A 55 6.43 -10.86 -10.92
CA VAL A 55 6.83 -11.34 -12.25
C VAL A 55 7.30 -12.79 -12.20
N GLY A 56 7.99 -13.19 -11.14
CA GLY A 56 8.35 -14.60 -10.93
C GLY A 56 7.13 -15.52 -10.81
N ARG A 57 6.08 -15.09 -10.10
CA ARG A 57 4.83 -15.84 -9.97
C ARG A 57 4.08 -15.96 -11.29
N VAL A 58 3.95 -14.85 -12.03
CA VAL A 58 3.31 -14.84 -13.36
C VAL A 58 4.04 -15.78 -14.32
N ALA A 59 5.38 -15.82 -14.27
CA ALA A 59 6.16 -16.74 -15.09
C ALA A 59 5.92 -18.22 -14.74
N ALA A 60 5.54 -18.52 -13.49
CA ALA A 60 5.25 -19.86 -13.02
C ALA A 60 3.77 -20.27 -13.13
N ASP A 61 2.87 -19.35 -13.51
CA ASP A 61 1.43 -19.63 -13.62
C ASP A 61 1.05 -20.06 -15.05
N ASP A 62 0.80 -21.36 -15.22
CA ASP A 62 0.41 -21.97 -16.51
C ASP A 62 -0.88 -21.40 -17.11
N ARG A 63 -1.70 -20.70 -16.31
CA ARG A 63 -2.91 -20.03 -16.83
C ARG A 63 -2.59 -18.83 -17.71
N ILE A 64 -1.44 -18.16 -17.49
CA ILE A 64 -1.15 -16.87 -18.11
C ILE A 64 0.29 -16.73 -18.64
N ASN A 65 1.25 -17.55 -18.19
CA ASN A 65 2.67 -17.42 -18.52
C ASN A 65 2.94 -17.36 -20.04
N GLY A 66 2.16 -18.10 -20.84
CA GLY A 66 2.27 -18.11 -22.29
C GLY A 66 2.06 -16.74 -22.95
N LYS A 67 1.30 -15.82 -22.33
CA LYS A 67 1.14 -14.44 -22.80
C LYS A 67 2.43 -13.62 -22.71
N PHE A 68 3.38 -14.04 -21.88
CA PHE A 68 4.64 -13.33 -21.60
C PHE A 68 5.88 -14.01 -22.21
N ALA A 69 5.72 -15.09 -22.98
CA ALA A 69 6.83 -15.91 -23.49
C ALA A 69 7.87 -15.14 -24.31
N ASN A 70 7.47 -14.05 -24.98
CA ASN A 70 8.34 -13.20 -25.80
C ASN A 70 8.58 -11.81 -25.18
N THR A 71 8.32 -11.64 -23.89
CA THR A 71 8.45 -10.35 -23.22
C THR A 71 9.90 -10.07 -22.81
N ASP A 72 10.34 -8.83 -23.04
CA ASP A 72 11.54 -8.28 -22.41
C ASP A 72 11.27 -8.10 -20.89
N ILE A 73 11.67 -9.09 -20.11
CA ILE A 73 11.40 -9.16 -18.67
C ILE A 73 12.03 -7.99 -17.89
N PRO A 74 13.30 -7.61 -18.10
CA PRO A 74 13.86 -6.40 -17.48
C PRO A 74 13.04 -5.14 -17.74
N ARG A 75 12.63 -4.92 -19.00
CA ARG A 75 11.79 -3.77 -19.34
C ARG A 75 10.40 -3.85 -18.72
N LEU A 76 9.78 -5.03 -18.70
CA LEU A 76 8.48 -5.25 -18.06
C LEU A 76 8.53 -4.88 -16.57
N LYS A 77 9.53 -5.39 -15.83
CA LYS A 77 9.70 -5.10 -14.40
C LYS A 77 9.85 -3.60 -14.15
N MET A 78 10.68 -2.92 -14.93
CA MET A 78 10.83 -1.47 -14.85
C MET A 78 9.49 -0.75 -15.02
N LEU A 79 8.74 -1.07 -16.08
CA LEU A 79 7.45 -0.44 -16.37
C LEU A 79 6.39 -0.73 -15.31
N LEU A 80 6.36 -1.95 -14.73
CA LEU A 80 5.47 -2.29 -13.63
C LEU A 80 5.79 -1.50 -12.35
N VAL A 81 7.07 -1.31 -12.04
CA VAL A 81 7.50 -0.47 -10.91
C VAL A 81 7.03 0.97 -11.11
N GLU A 82 7.23 1.54 -12.31
CA GLU A 82 6.77 2.89 -12.62
C GLU A 82 5.24 2.99 -12.53
N GLN A 83 4.51 2.01 -13.08
CA GLN A 83 3.05 1.99 -13.09
C GLN A 83 2.48 1.95 -11.67
N ILE A 84 3.00 1.07 -10.81
CA ILE A 84 2.55 0.95 -9.40
C ILE A 84 2.97 2.18 -8.60
N CYS A 85 4.19 2.69 -8.80
CA CYS A 85 4.66 3.90 -8.14
C CYS A 85 3.74 5.10 -8.49
N GLN A 86 3.45 5.32 -9.77
CA GLN A 86 2.55 6.41 -10.18
C GLN A 86 1.13 6.19 -9.66
N ALA A 87 0.57 5.00 -9.81
CA ALA A 87 -0.81 4.69 -9.40
C ALA A 87 -1.04 4.81 -7.88
N SER A 88 0.01 4.58 -7.08
CA SER A 88 -0.03 4.74 -5.62
C SER A 88 0.26 6.18 -5.13
N GLY A 89 0.38 7.14 -6.04
CA GLY A 89 0.64 8.55 -5.71
C GLY A 89 2.12 8.87 -5.44
N GLY A 90 3.03 7.99 -5.87
CA GLY A 90 4.47 8.21 -5.79
C GLY A 90 4.98 9.17 -6.86
N PRO A 91 6.26 9.59 -6.77
CA PRO A 91 6.85 10.61 -7.64
C PRO A 91 7.25 10.08 -9.03
N CYS A 92 6.97 8.82 -9.35
CA CYS A 92 7.35 8.22 -10.63
C CYS A 92 6.35 8.57 -11.73
N THR A 93 6.87 8.64 -12.95
CA THR A 93 6.06 8.71 -14.17
C THR A 93 6.18 7.39 -14.90
N TYR A 94 5.05 6.82 -15.29
CA TYR A 94 4.98 5.68 -16.19
C TYR A 94 5.38 6.10 -17.60
N THR A 95 6.42 5.47 -18.13
CA THR A 95 7.04 5.83 -19.41
C THR A 95 6.64 4.92 -20.57
N GLY A 96 5.80 3.91 -20.30
CA GLY A 96 5.34 2.98 -21.31
C GLY A 96 4.22 3.55 -22.20
N ARG A 97 3.82 2.75 -23.19
CA ARG A 97 2.63 3.06 -24.01
C ARG A 97 1.38 2.95 -23.14
N SER A 98 0.29 3.59 -23.57
CA SER A 98 -1.01 3.43 -22.90
C SER A 98 -1.42 1.96 -22.77
N MET A 99 -2.26 1.63 -21.78
CA MET A 99 -2.71 0.26 -21.56
C MET A 99 -3.39 -0.32 -22.81
N LYS A 100 -4.25 0.47 -23.47
CA LYS A 100 -4.89 0.08 -24.73
C LYS A 100 -3.90 -0.23 -25.85
N ALA A 101 -2.93 0.66 -26.10
CA ALA A 101 -1.95 0.46 -27.17
C ALA A 101 -0.96 -0.68 -26.84
N THR A 102 -0.69 -0.92 -25.56
CA THR A 102 0.20 -2.01 -25.12
C THR A 102 -0.42 -3.37 -25.36
N HIS A 103 -1.72 -3.53 -25.09
CA HIS A 103 -2.41 -4.83 -25.09
C HIS A 103 -3.24 -5.08 -26.36
N ALA A 104 -3.30 -4.10 -27.27
CA ALA A 104 -4.01 -4.21 -28.55
C ALA A 104 -3.57 -5.45 -29.35
N GLY A 105 -4.54 -6.26 -29.78
CA GLY A 105 -4.35 -7.46 -30.59
C GLY A 105 -3.83 -8.68 -29.82
N MET A 106 -3.61 -8.58 -28.51
CA MET A 106 -3.13 -9.71 -27.69
C MET A 106 -4.25 -10.69 -27.31
N GLY A 107 -5.51 -10.33 -27.56
CA GLY A 107 -6.67 -11.16 -27.26
C GLY A 107 -6.76 -11.51 -25.78
N VAL A 108 -6.41 -10.56 -24.90
CA VAL A 108 -6.46 -10.75 -23.45
C VAL A 108 -7.92 -10.94 -23.04
N SER A 109 -8.18 -12.02 -22.31
CA SER A 109 -9.50 -12.36 -21.77
C SER A 109 -9.66 -11.90 -20.33
N ASN A 110 -10.89 -11.92 -19.82
CA ASN A 110 -11.15 -11.72 -18.39
C ASN A 110 -10.46 -12.78 -17.51
N ALA A 111 -10.34 -14.02 -18.01
CA ALA A 111 -9.67 -15.09 -17.27
C ALA A 111 -8.17 -14.81 -17.11
N ASP A 112 -7.51 -14.35 -18.19
CA ASP A 112 -6.10 -13.93 -18.15
C ASP A 112 -5.92 -12.78 -17.14
N PHE A 113 -6.74 -11.74 -17.22
CA PHE A 113 -6.64 -10.60 -16.31
C PHE A 113 -6.87 -11.02 -14.84
N THR A 114 -7.83 -11.92 -14.60
CA THR A 114 -8.12 -12.44 -13.26
C THR A 114 -6.96 -13.29 -12.72
N ALA A 115 -6.31 -14.09 -13.56
CA ALA A 115 -5.11 -14.85 -13.18
C ALA A 115 -4.00 -13.89 -12.74
N LEU A 116 -3.72 -12.84 -13.53
CA LEU A 116 -2.75 -11.80 -13.22
C LEU A 116 -3.04 -11.10 -11.89
N VAL A 117 -4.29 -10.71 -11.65
CA VAL A 117 -4.70 -10.07 -10.39
C VAL A 117 -4.52 -11.04 -9.21
N GLY A 118 -4.84 -12.32 -9.40
CA GLY A 118 -4.60 -13.36 -8.40
C GLY A 118 -3.13 -13.47 -8.01
N ASP A 119 -2.22 -13.44 -8.98
CA ASP A 119 -0.77 -13.48 -8.73
C ASP A 119 -0.28 -12.23 -8.00
N LEU A 120 -0.82 -11.05 -8.34
CA LEU A 120 -0.53 -9.82 -7.61
C LEU A 120 -1.01 -9.92 -6.15
N VAL A 121 -2.24 -10.38 -5.91
CA VAL A 121 -2.77 -10.56 -4.54
C VAL A 121 -1.93 -11.56 -3.76
N ALA A 122 -1.55 -12.69 -4.36
CA ALA A 122 -0.68 -13.68 -3.71
C ALA A 122 0.70 -13.09 -3.35
N THR A 123 1.23 -12.22 -4.20
CA THR A 123 2.47 -11.48 -3.93
C THR A 123 2.29 -10.54 -2.74
N LEU A 124 1.27 -9.68 -2.76
CA LEU A 124 1.01 -8.72 -1.69
C LEU A 124 0.80 -9.43 -0.34
N ASN A 125 0.15 -10.61 -0.35
CA ASN A 125 0.01 -11.46 0.83
C ASN A 125 1.35 -11.97 1.36
N LYS A 126 2.26 -12.45 0.50
CA LYS A 126 3.61 -12.88 0.91
C LYS A 126 4.39 -11.75 1.58
N PHE A 127 4.23 -10.53 1.10
CA PHE A 127 4.87 -9.33 1.66
C PHE A 127 4.14 -8.77 2.88
N ASN A 128 3.07 -9.42 3.35
CA ASN A 128 2.23 -8.98 4.46
C ASN A 128 1.72 -7.53 4.31
N VAL A 129 1.41 -7.13 3.07
CA VAL A 129 0.80 -5.82 2.82
C VAL A 129 -0.58 -5.80 3.48
N PRO A 130 -0.89 -4.80 4.33
CA PRO A 130 -2.17 -4.79 5.03
C PRO A 130 -3.36 -4.62 4.07
N GLU A 131 -4.53 -5.12 4.48
CA GLU A 131 -5.73 -5.15 3.62
C GLU A 131 -6.12 -3.78 3.06
N ARG A 132 -5.96 -2.72 3.86
CA ARG A 132 -6.27 -1.36 3.43
C ARG A 132 -5.43 -0.98 2.19
N GLU A 133 -4.12 -1.12 2.28
CA GLU A 133 -3.17 -0.81 1.20
C GLU A 133 -3.38 -1.71 -0.01
N LYS A 134 -3.66 -3.00 0.18
CA LYS A 134 -3.99 -3.93 -0.92
C LYS A 134 -5.22 -3.47 -1.68
N ASN A 135 -6.31 -3.15 -0.97
CA ASN A 135 -7.56 -2.71 -1.59
C ASN A 135 -7.40 -1.37 -2.30
N GLU A 136 -6.67 -0.42 -1.72
CA GLU A 136 -6.36 0.86 -2.37
C GLU A 136 -5.53 0.66 -3.65
N LEU A 137 -4.51 -0.20 -3.62
CA LEU A 137 -3.68 -0.49 -4.80
C LEU A 137 -4.49 -1.19 -5.90
N LEU A 138 -5.27 -2.21 -5.56
CA LEU A 138 -6.14 -2.90 -6.52
C LEU A 138 -7.21 -1.96 -7.07
N GLY A 139 -7.74 -1.05 -6.26
CA GLY A 139 -8.67 -0.01 -6.69
C GLY A 139 -8.03 0.99 -7.67
N ALA A 140 -6.76 1.34 -7.48
CA ALA A 140 -6.03 2.22 -8.39
C ALA A 140 -5.70 1.56 -9.74
N LEU A 141 -5.44 0.25 -9.75
CA LEU A 141 -5.07 -0.50 -10.96
C LEU A 141 -6.28 -1.08 -11.71
N GLY A 142 -7.35 -1.45 -10.99
CA GLY A 142 -8.54 -2.11 -11.53
C GLY A 142 -9.17 -1.45 -12.75
N PRO A 143 -9.32 -0.11 -12.80
CA PRO A 143 -9.88 0.58 -13.95
C PRO A 143 -9.13 0.37 -15.28
N MET A 144 -7.86 -0.07 -15.23
CA MET A 144 -7.07 -0.40 -16.44
C MET A 144 -7.60 -1.63 -17.17
N GLN A 145 -8.39 -2.50 -16.50
CA GLN A 145 -8.95 -3.71 -17.11
C GLN A 145 -9.70 -3.41 -18.41
N LYS A 146 -10.45 -2.30 -18.47
CA LYS A 146 -11.24 -1.88 -19.64
C LYS A 146 -10.38 -1.62 -20.89
N ASP A 147 -9.12 -1.26 -20.68
CA ASP A 147 -8.16 -0.95 -21.74
C ASP A 147 -7.29 -2.17 -22.08
N ILE A 148 -7.33 -3.23 -21.26
CA ILE A 148 -6.48 -4.42 -21.39
C ILE A 148 -7.26 -5.59 -21.98
N VAL A 149 -8.49 -5.83 -21.51
CA VAL A 149 -9.30 -6.99 -21.93
C VAL A 149 -9.98 -6.71 -23.27
N GLU A 150 -9.72 -7.56 -24.25
CA GLU A 150 -10.30 -7.47 -25.61
C GLU A 150 -11.43 -8.48 -25.83
N LYS A 151 -11.41 -9.58 -25.08
CA LYS A 151 -12.47 -10.59 -25.10
C LYS A 151 -13.20 -10.54 -23.75
N PRO A 152 -14.06 -9.52 -23.53
CA PRO A 152 -14.93 -9.54 -22.37
C PRO A 152 -15.75 -10.82 -22.46
N GLN A 153 -15.82 -11.56 -21.35
CA GLN A 153 -16.61 -12.78 -21.28
C GLN A 153 -18.00 -12.47 -21.82
N MET A 154 -18.42 -13.16 -22.88
CA MET A 154 -19.74 -12.98 -23.49
C MET A 154 -20.77 -13.13 -22.37
N SER A 155 -21.52 -12.07 -22.07
CA SER A 155 -22.74 -12.20 -21.28
C SER A 155 -23.65 -13.10 -22.09
N MET A 156 -23.84 -14.34 -21.64
CA MET A 156 -24.79 -15.27 -22.25
C MET A 156 -26.22 -14.97 -21.80
N TYR A 157 -26.57 -13.68 -21.66
CA TYR A 157 -27.90 -13.14 -21.38
C TYR A 157 -27.95 -11.69 -21.85
#